data_AF-A0A6B2VFU1-F1
#
_entry.id   AF-A0A6B2VFU1-F1
#
_cell.length_a   1.000
_cell.length_b   1.000
_cell.length_c   1.000
_cell.angle_alpha   90.00
_cell.angle_beta   90.00
_cell.angle_gamma   90.00
#
_symmetry.space_group_name_H-M   'P 1'
#
loop_
_entity.id
_entity.type
_entity.pdbx_description
1 polymer ?
#
loop_
_entity_poly.entity_id
_entity_poly.type
_entity_poly.pdbx_seq_one_letter_code
_entity_poly.pdbx_strand_id
1 'polypeptide(L)' 'MTVEQRMLGRLHEEALIENEERDWWVTGRIRCDDCGTMVRTQTLETLPPHRCTERQRARRERDAADRATEE' A
#
# COMPACT_ATOMS: atom_id res chain seq x y z
N MET A 1 -14.73 13.89 -19.08
CA MET A 1 -14.82 12.51 -18.58
C MET A 1 -16.17 11.94 -18.97
N THR A 2 -16.18 10.82 -19.69
CA THR A 2 -17.42 10.16 -20.14
C THR A 2 -18.01 9.26 -19.05
N VAL A 3 -19.28 8.89 -19.19
CA VAL A 3 -19.97 7.98 -18.25
C VAL A 3 -19.27 6.60 -18.21
N GLU A 4 -18.80 6.10 -19.37
CA GLU A 4 -18.03 4.86 -19.47
C GLU A 4 -16.71 4.90 -18.69
N GLN A 5 -15.97 6.01 -18.75
CA GLN A 5 -14.72 6.16 -17.98
C GLN A 5 -14.97 6.13 -16.46
N ARG A 6 -16.11 6.67 -15.99
CA ARG A 6 -16.48 6.63 -14.57
C ARG A 6 -16.92 5.24 -14.12
N MET A 7 -17.62 4.49 -14.97
CA MET A 7 -18.03 3.12 -14.67
C MET A 7 -16.83 2.17 -14.62
N LEU A 8 -15.91 2.26 -15.59
CA LEU A 8 -14.69 1.46 -15.62
C LEU A 8 -13.77 1.75 -14.42
N GLY A 9 -13.70 3.02 -13.99
CA GLY A 9 -12.95 3.41 -12.79
C GLY A 9 -13.47 2.74 -11.52
N ARG A 10 -14.80 2.67 -11.32
CA ARG A 10 -15.40 1.99 -10.16
C ARG A 10 -15.18 0.49 -10.16
N LEU A 11 -15.40 -0.17 -11.30
CA LEU A 11 -15.17 -1.61 -11.42
C LEU A 11 -13.72 -2.00 -11.13
N HIS A 12 -12.77 -1.14 -11.52
CA HIS A 12 -11.36 -1.36 -11.21
C HIS A 12 -11.06 -1.19 -9.72
N GLU A 13 -11.63 -0.17 -9.07
CA GLU A 13 -11.50 0.07 -7.63
C GLU A 13 -12.12 -1.08 -6.82
N GLU A 14 -13.33 -1.53 -7.17
CA GLU A 14 -14.00 -2.67 -6.55
C GLU A 14 -13.17 -3.97 -6.68
N ALA A 15 -12.62 -4.25 -7.87
CA ALA A 15 -11.79 -5.42 -8.07
C ALA A 15 -10.46 -5.38 -7.28
N LEU A 16 -9.90 -4.19 -7.05
CA LEU A 16 -8.71 -4.04 -6.20
C LEU A 16 -9.03 -4.29 -4.73
N ILE A 17 -10.17 -3.78 -4.24
CA ILE A 17 -10.65 -3.99 -2.88
C ILE A 17 -10.94 -5.47 -2.64
N GLU A 18 -11.70 -6.12 -3.51
CA GLU A 18 -12.03 -7.55 -3.36
C GLU A 18 -10.78 -8.44 -3.34
N ASN A 19 -9.74 -8.06 -4.08
CA ASN A 19 -8.48 -8.80 -4.09
C ASN A 19 -7.68 -8.58 -2.80
N GLU A 20 -7.65 -7.35 -2.27
CA GLU A 20 -7.00 -7.05 -1.01
C GLU A 20 -7.69 -7.76 0.18
N GLU A 21 -9.02 -7.75 0.22
CA GLU A 21 -9.78 -8.49 1.25
C GLU A 21 -9.49 -9.99 1.19
N ARG A 22 -9.43 -10.56 -0.01
CA ARG A 22 -9.10 -11.97 -0.22
C ARG A 22 -7.66 -12.29 0.20
N ASP A 23 -6.70 -11.45 -0.18
CA ASP A 23 -5.29 -11.62 0.19
C ASP A 23 -5.10 -11.51 1.71
N TRP A 24 -5.84 -10.61 2.35
CA TRP A 24 -5.87 -10.52 3.81
C TRP A 24 -6.51 -11.75 4.45
N TRP A 25 -7.63 -12.26 3.93
CA TRP A 25 -8.25 -13.50 4.44
C TRP A 25 -7.28 -14.69 4.44
N VAL A 26 -6.40 -14.77 3.44
CA VAL A 26 -5.41 -15.86 3.31
C VAL A 26 -4.18 -15.62 4.21
N THR A 27 -3.67 -14.39 4.26
CA THR A 27 -2.34 -14.12 4.85
C THR A 27 -2.39 -13.42 6.20
N GLY A 28 -3.53 -12.80 6.54
CA GLY A 28 -3.70 -11.87 7.65
C GLY A 28 -2.84 -10.62 7.52
N ARG A 29 -2.39 -10.26 6.30
CA ARG A 29 -1.52 -9.11 6.05
C ARG A 29 -2.18 -8.14 5.08
N ILE A 30 -1.99 -6.85 5.34
CA ILE A 30 -2.42 -5.74 4.48
C ILE A 30 -1.20 -4.89 4.14
N ARG A 31 -1.22 -4.22 2.99
CA ARG A 31 -0.19 -3.26 2.61
C ARG A 31 -0.47 -1.92 3.29
N CYS A 32 0.55 -1.32 3.90
CA CYS A 32 0.44 0.07 4.32
C CYS A 32 0.58 1.00 3.11
N ASP A 33 -0.39 1.87 2.85
CA ASP A 33 -0.34 2.82 1.73
C ASP A 33 0.79 3.84 1.86
N ASP A 34 1.08 4.27 3.09
CA ASP A 34 2.08 5.30 3.35
C ASP A 34 3.52 4.83 3.13
N CYS A 35 3.85 3.59 3.49
CA CYS A 35 5.22 3.07 3.44
C CYS A 35 5.40 1.81 2.58
N GLY A 36 4.30 1.27 2.03
CA GLY A 36 4.28 0.06 1.20
C GLY A 36 4.61 -1.24 1.93
N THR A 37 4.79 -1.22 3.26
CA THR A 37 5.15 -2.43 4.02
C THR A 37 3.94 -3.32 4.24
N MET A 38 4.10 -4.64 4.09
CA MET A 38 3.09 -5.62 4.48
C MET A 38 3.04 -5.75 6.01
N VAL A 39 1.89 -5.44 6.59
CA VAL A 39 1.66 -5.44 8.03
C VAL A 39 0.64 -6.52 8.38
N ARG A 40 0.94 -7.33 9.40
CA ARG A 40 -0.02 -8.31 9.90
C ARG A 40 -1.08 -7.59 10.73
N THR A 41 -2.35 -7.75 10.38
CA THR A 41 -3.48 -7.12 11.08
C THR A 41 -4.60 -8.12 11.34
N GLN A 42 -5.35 -7.87 12.42
CA GLN A 42 -6.54 -8.65 12.78
C GLN A 42 -7.82 -8.10 12.15
N THR A 43 -7.79 -6.86 11.64
CA THR A 43 -8.92 -6.22 10.96
C THR A 43 -8.42 -5.36 9.79
N LEU A 44 -9.25 -5.19 8.76
CA LEU A 44 -8.96 -4.31 7.63
C LEU A 44 -9.19 -2.82 7.95
N GLU A 45 -9.89 -2.54 9.06
CA GLU A 45 -10.27 -1.17 9.43
C GLU A 45 -9.10 -0.36 10.00
N THR A 46 -8.11 -1.01 10.62
CA THR A 46 -7.01 -0.32 11.28
C THR A 46 -5.67 -1.00 11.05
N LEU A 47 -4.65 -0.19 10.75
CA LEU A 47 -3.27 -0.65 10.71
C LEU A 47 -2.66 -0.63 12.12
N PRO A 48 -2.07 -1.73 12.59
CA PRO A 48 -1.36 -1.72 13.86
C PRO A 48 -0.05 -0.91 13.76
N PRO A 49 0.54 -0.50 14.90
CA PRO A 49 1.82 0.18 14.93
C PRO A 49 2.91 -0.64 14.22
N HIS A 50 3.50 -0.09 13.17
CA HIS A 50 4.47 -0.80 12.33
C HIS A 50 5.70 0.06 11.96
N ARG A 51 5.93 1.15 12.72
CA ARG A 51 7.08 2.07 12.54
C ARG A 51 7.12 2.72 11.15
N CYS A 52 5.97 3.23 10.71
CA CYS A 52 5.81 3.83 9.38
C CYS A 52 6.82 4.96 9.16
N THR A 53 6.92 5.88 10.11
CA THR A 53 7.83 7.04 10.02
C THR A 53 9.29 6.63 9.89
N GLU A 54 9.76 5.66 10.69
CA GLU A 54 11.14 5.18 10.58
C GLU A 54 11.40 4.49 9.24
N ARG A 55 10.42 3.73 8.72
CA ARG A 55 10.54 3.08 7.40
C ARG A 55 10.58 4.09 6.26
N GLN A 56 9.73 5.11 6.31
CA GLN A 56 9.75 6.20 5.34
C GLN A 56 11.08 6.95 5.37
N ARG A 57 11.59 7.26 6.57
CA ARG A 57 12.90 7.88 6.74
C ARG A 57 14.01 7.01 6.14
N ALA A 58 14.06 5.73 6.49
CA ALA A 58 15.05 4.80 5.96
C ALA A 58 14.97 4.66 4.43
N ARG A 59 13.76 4.75 3.84
CA ARG A 59 13.60 4.76 2.39
C ARG A 59 14.19 6.01 1.76
N ARG A 60 13.88 7.19 2.29
CA ARG A 60 14.44 8.47 1.81
C ARG A 60 15.97 8.50 1.92
N GLU A 61 16.53 7.95 2.99
CA GLU A 61 17.98 7.86 3.18
C GLU A 61 18.62 6.93 2.14
N ARG A 62 18.01 5.78 1.82
CA ARG A 62 18.46 4.91 0.72
C ARG A 62 18.37 5.61 -0.63
N ASP A 63 17.22 6.21 -0.95
CA ASP A 63 17.01 6.90 -2.23
C ASP A 63 17.98 8.09 -2.42
N ALA A 64 18.43 8.72 -1.32
CA ALA A 64 19.43 9.78 -1.34
C ALA A 64 20.85 9.23 -1.52
N ALA A 65 21.17 8.08 -0.89
CA ALA A 65 22.45 7.41 -1.06
C ALA A 65 22.61 6.87 -2.49
N ASP A 66 21.57 6.24 -3.05
CA ASP A 66 21.59 5.72 -4.41
C ASP A 66 21.84 6.84 -5.43
N ARG A 67 21.14 7.98 -5.28
CA ARG A 67 21.38 9.18 -6.12
C ARG A 67 22.80 9.72 -6.00
N ALA A 68 23.37 9.75 -4.80
CA ALA A 68 24.74 10.21 -4.58
C ALA A 68 25.81 9.25 -5.16
N THR A 69 25.45 8.00 -5.46
CA THR A 69 26.33 7.04 -6.17
C THR A 69 26.18 7.05 -7.69
N GLU A 70 25.12 7.69 -8.20
CA GLU A 70 24.85 7.84 -9.64
C GLU A 70 25.43 9.15 -10.23
N GLU A 71 25.91 10.07 -9.38
CA GLU A 71 26.65 11.30 -9.73
C GLU A 71 28.17 11.11 -9.69
#